data_AF-A0AAV2MTH1-F1
#
_entry.id   AF-A0AAV2MTH1-F1
#
_cell.length_a   1.000
_cell.length_b   1.000
_cell.length_c   1.000
_cell.angle_alpha   90.00
_cell.angle_beta   90.00
_cell.angle_gamma   90.00
#
_symmetry.space_group_name_H-M   'P 1'
#
loop_
_entity.id
_entity.type
_entity.pdbx_description
1 polymer ?
#
loop_
_entity_poly.entity_id
_entity_poly.type
_entity_poly.pdbx_seq_one_letter_code
_entity_poly.pdbx_strand_id
1 'polypeptide(L)'
;MVALLDHYDFIHGEATFNQHSHIVLLELVIDRLLLLLQSFNVFVEQLSKSCKRNQTKEKGFLSLGLVVRNYWSNLLTYKVSYKKQTPLSLSVQDTVELGQMTATDIAQWGAEENRDLRRLAKHLQEVRGIVEPLKAKLVTVETEKNMLKSDMKRLRSELKEKVGNYQATTVQLEFSLQKAQRSVAETQKRGQEEQQKHQREILSLDDRNSSLAKKVAEQLEIIKTLEAENISFQEKIRLLLKENESCKLQLQNKTQKLQADISELQLCLHKEEAKYNSACRQQEATQGKQKSLVDQVNSLDEECEELQRQLGESEEKQIELHNQIQQLSEEREQLQVQLNQQQESCVKLEMDKETLRSKMSSLANTVAELEQQITACTERERLLVAFPDLYPLPQAQAQSTGNVTTDMEQQIKANCLRIHILEQENTTLQRSLLKVKERTQTNEPQNIWNDWRGAEECPTSAIQERLVPRGSDEALQRYRTNRKEAGGERDLKSVATEDRMSASSLSSVQLHFQTLQLRSSSAKTSEKSTLPFHSRPLKQRRK
;
A
#
# COMPACT_ATOMS: atom_id res chain seq x y z
N MET A 1 -25.19 97.66 -91.31
CA MET A 1 -26.53 97.09 -91.07
C MET A 1 -26.46 95.58 -91.16
N VAL A 2 -26.16 94.99 -92.32
CA VAL A 2 -25.92 93.52 -92.47
C VAL A 2 -24.94 93.02 -91.39
N ALA A 3 -23.70 93.53 -91.37
CA ALA A 3 -22.69 93.20 -90.36
C ALA A 3 -22.99 93.62 -88.90
N LEU A 4 -24.19 94.12 -88.59
CA LEU A 4 -24.70 94.26 -87.21
C LEU A 4 -25.80 93.24 -86.92
N LEU A 5 -26.61 92.85 -87.91
CA LEU A 5 -27.53 91.73 -87.80
C LEU A 5 -26.74 90.41 -87.62
N ASP A 6 -25.66 90.23 -88.39
CA ASP A 6 -24.75 89.09 -88.27
C ASP A 6 -24.04 88.98 -86.89
N HIS A 7 -24.06 90.05 -86.09
CA HIS A 7 -23.39 90.13 -84.78
C HIS A 7 -24.35 90.08 -83.59
N TYR A 8 -25.66 90.17 -83.84
CA TYR A 8 -26.75 90.12 -82.86
C TYR A 8 -27.83 89.10 -83.27
N ASP A 9 -27.42 88.04 -83.98
CA ASP A 9 -28.29 86.94 -84.39
C ASP A 9 -28.68 86.03 -83.21
N PHE A 10 -29.67 85.17 -83.41
CA PHE A 10 -30.28 84.32 -82.37
C PHE A 10 -29.42 83.08 -82.06
N ILE A 11 -28.89 82.99 -80.84
CA ILE A 11 -28.07 81.87 -80.37
C ILE A 11 -28.92 80.93 -79.51
N HIS A 12 -29.11 79.69 -79.97
CA HIS A 12 -29.92 78.69 -79.24
C HIS A 12 -29.27 78.32 -77.90
N GLY A 13 -29.89 78.74 -76.80
CA GLY A 13 -29.48 78.44 -75.41
C GLY A 13 -29.14 79.68 -74.57
N GLU A 14 -28.65 80.76 -75.19
CA GLU A 14 -28.21 81.96 -74.47
C GLU A 14 -29.33 83.00 -74.34
N ALA A 15 -30.29 82.72 -73.46
CA ALA A 15 -31.45 83.60 -73.25
C ALA A 15 -31.08 85.06 -72.90
N THR A 16 -30.01 85.26 -72.13
CA THR A 16 -29.49 86.60 -71.75
C THR A 16 -28.87 87.35 -72.93
N PHE A 17 -28.08 86.66 -73.76
CA PHE A 17 -27.52 87.26 -74.99
C PHE A 17 -28.64 87.62 -75.96
N ASN A 18 -29.57 86.69 -76.24
CA ASN A 18 -30.70 86.94 -77.13
C ASN A 18 -31.58 88.11 -76.67
N GLN A 19 -31.77 88.28 -75.35
CA GLN A 19 -32.51 89.43 -74.80
C GLN A 19 -31.74 90.74 -75.00
N HIS A 20 -30.41 90.74 -74.84
CA HIS A 20 -29.56 91.90 -75.12
C HIS A 20 -29.57 92.27 -76.62
N SER A 21 -29.38 91.28 -77.50
CA SER A 21 -29.49 91.42 -78.96
C SER A 21 -30.83 92.02 -79.38
N HIS A 22 -31.94 91.54 -78.82
CA HIS A 22 -33.27 92.09 -79.08
C HIS A 22 -33.39 93.57 -78.70
N ILE A 23 -32.83 93.98 -77.55
CA ILE A 23 -32.87 95.38 -77.08
C ILE A 23 -32.05 96.28 -78.02
N VAL A 24 -30.80 95.91 -78.33
CA VAL A 24 -29.91 96.69 -79.20
C VAL A 24 -30.49 96.84 -80.62
N LEU A 25 -31.09 95.78 -81.16
CA LEU A 25 -31.75 95.83 -82.47
C LEU A 25 -33.04 96.67 -82.44
N LEU A 26 -33.80 96.68 -81.34
CA LEU A 26 -34.97 97.55 -81.18
C LEU A 26 -34.59 99.03 -81.11
N GLU A 27 -33.57 99.38 -80.33
CA GLU A 27 -33.04 100.75 -80.24
C GLU A 27 -32.56 101.25 -81.62
N LEU A 28 -31.79 100.42 -82.34
CA LEU A 28 -31.31 100.74 -83.69
C LEU A 28 -32.46 100.97 -84.70
N VAL A 29 -33.56 100.21 -84.59
CA VAL A 29 -34.75 100.41 -85.43
C VAL A 29 -35.47 101.72 -85.09
N ILE A 30 -35.60 102.05 -83.79
CA ILE A 30 -36.19 103.30 -83.32
C ILE A 30 -35.40 104.50 -83.85
N ASP A 31 -34.08 104.51 -83.68
CA ASP A 31 -33.20 105.59 -84.17
C ASP A 31 -33.29 105.78 -85.69
N ARG A 32 -33.37 104.68 -86.46
CA ARG A 32 -33.49 104.75 -87.93
C ARG A 32 -34.86 105.28 -88.37
N LEU A 33 -35.93 104.92 -87.68
CA LEU A 33 -37.27 105.48 -87.92
C LEU A 33 -37.34 106.97 -87.55
N LEU A 34 -36.64 107.40 -86.49
CA LEU A 34 -36.55 108.80 -86.10
C LEU A 34 -35.74 109.62 -87.10
N LEU A 35 -34.61 109.10 -87.59
CA LEU A 35 -33.81 109.74 -88.66
C LEU A 35 -34.62 109.89 -89.95
N LEU A 36 -35.43 108.88 -90.31
CA LEU A 36 -36.34 108.93 -91.45
C LEU A 36 -37.46 109.97 -91.24
N LEU A 37 -38.05 110.05 -90.05
CA LEU A 37 -39.09 111.04 -89.75
C LEU A 37 -38.54 112.48 -89.74
N GLN A 38 -37.33 112.69 -89.20
CA GLN A 38 -36.65 113.98 -89.21
C GLN A 38 -36.31 114.43 -90.64
N SER A 39 -35.70 113.55 -91.45
CA SER A 39 -35.39 113.87 -92.85
C SER A 39 -36.64 114.09 -93.70
N PHE A 40 -37.72 113.33 -93.47
CA PHE A 40 -39.01 113.58 -94.14
C PHE A 40 -39.67 114.90 -93.69
N ASN A 41 -39.57 115.29 -92.41
CA ASN A 41 -40.02 116.61 -91.98
C ASN A 41 -39.18 117.73 -92.63
N VAL A 42 -37.85 117.57 -92.76
CA VAL A 42 -37.01 118.52 -93.50
C VAL A 42 -37.41 118.62 -94.98
N PHE A 43 -37.74 117.50 -95.63
CA PHE A 43 -38.24 117.46 -97.01
C PHE A 43 -39.60 118.17 -97.16
N VAL A 44 -40.55 117.94 -96.25
CA VAL A 44 -41.84 118.64 -96.22
C VAL A 44 -41.67 120.13 -95.90
N GLU A 45 -40.69 120.49 -95.05
CA GLU A 45 -40.31 121.89 -94.83
C GLU A 45 -39.67 122.53 -96.07
N GLN A 46 -38.87 121.81 -96.86
CA GLN A 46 -38.35 122.31 -98.14
C GLN A 46 -39.47 122.54 -99.15
N LEU A 47 -40.38 121.57 -99.33
CA LEU A 47 -41.54 121.70 -100.22
C LEU A 47 -42.47 122.86 -99.85
N SER A 48 -42.65 123.13 -98.55
CA SER A 48 -43.49 124.25 -98.08
C SER A 48 -42.76 125.61 -98.09
N LYS A 49 -41.43 125.65 -97.90
CA LYS A 49 -40.62 126.88 -98.00
C LYS A 49 -40.55 127.45 -99.41
N SER A 50 -40.76 126.62 -100.45
CA SER A 50 -40.99 127.10 -101.83
C SER A 50 -42.21 128.03 -101.98
N CYS A 51 -43.10 128.12 -100.98
CA CYS A 51 -44.30 128.95 -101.04
C CYS A 51 -44.21 130.24 -100.19
N LYS A 52 -43.32 130.35 -99.19
CA LYS A 52 -43.18 131.55 -98.33
C LYS A 52 -41.74 131.80 -97.85
N ARG A 53 -41.22 133.00 -98.12
CA ARG A 53 -40.02 133.54 -97.45
C ARG A 53 -40.35 133.92 -96.00
N ASN A 54 -39.54 133.46 -95.04
CA ASN A 54 -38.84 134.34 -94.07
C ASN A 54 -37.98 133.57 -93.06
N GLN A 55 -36.81 134.15 -92.78
CA GLN A 55 -35.92 134.03 -91.61
C GLN A 55 -35.51 132.64 -91.07
N THR A 56 -34.19 132.46 -90.98
CA THR A 56 -33.48 131.38 -90.30
C THR A 56 -33.52 131.50 -88.77
N LYS A 57 -33.57 130.35 -88.08
CA LYS A 57 -32.89 130.14 -86.80
C LYS A 57 -32.55 128.65 -86.68
N GLU A 58 -31.30 128.35 -86.32
CA GLU A 58 -30.93 126.98 -85.95
C GLU A 58 -31.72 126.53 -84.73
N LYS A 59 -32.11 125.26 -84.72
CA LYS A 59 -32.70 124.59 -83.56
C LYS A 59 -32.11 123.18 -83.45
N GLY A 60 -31.17 123.02 -82.53
CA GLY A 60 -30.68 121.70 -82.16
C GLY A 60 -31.80 120.83 -81.56
N PHE A 61 -31.64 119.51 -81.72
CA PHE A 61 -32.36 118.44 -81.00
C PHE A 61 -33.81 118.74 -80.60
N LEU A 62 -34.70 118.76 -81.59
CA LEU A 62 -36.15 118.79 -81.37
C LEU A 62 -36.60 117.50 -80.66
N SER A 63 -37.47 117.62 -79.65
CA SER A 63 -38.02 116.47 -78.93
C SER A 63 -38.98 115.66 -79.81
N LEU A 64 -39.06 114.34 -79.54
CA LEU A 64 -39.85 113.36 -80.31
C LEU A 64 -41.26 113.85 -80.68
N GLY A 65 -42.00 114.30 -79.66
CA GLY A 65 -43.38 114.76 -79.83
C GLY A 65 -43.52 116.00 -80.69
N LEU A 66 -42.49 116.86 -80.77
CA LEU A 66 -42.53 118.07 -81.60
C LEU A 66 -42.31 117.74 -83.09
N VAL A 67 -41.43 116.79 -83.41
CA VAL A 67 -41.21 116.31 -84.78
C VAL A 67 -42.48 115.63 -85.32
N VAL A 68 -43.07 114.71 -84.54
CA VAL A 68 -44.33 114.04 -84.89
C VAL A 68 -45.47 115.05 -85.07
N ARG A 69 -45.59 116.04 -84.18
CA ARG A 69 -46.62 117.08 -84.26
C ARG A 69 -46.47 117.97 -85.50
N ASN A 70 -45.26 118.41 -85.85
CA ASN A 70 -45.03 119.20 -87.07
C ASN A 70 -45.40 118.41 -88.33
N TYR A 71 -44.98 117.15 -88.42
CA TYR A 71 -45.33 116.26 -89.54
C TYR A 71 -46.85 116.19 -89.78
N TRP A 72 -47.63 115.89 -88.74
CA TRP A 72 -49.10 115.80 -88.87
C TRP A 72 -49.76 117.14 -89.21
N SER A 73 -49.28 118.24 -88.64
CA SER A 73 -49.80 119.59 -88.92
C SER A 73 -49.55 119.99 -90.39
N ASN A 74 -48.37 119.70 -90.92
CA ASN A 74 -48.01 120.02 -92.31
C ASN A 74 -48.81 119.16 -93.31
N LEU A 75 -48.98 117.86 -93.03
CA LEU A 75 -49.75 116.94 -93.87
C LEU A 75 -51.24 117.31 -93.96
N LEU A 76 -51.85 117.73 -92.85
CA LEU A 76 -53.23 118.23 -92.82
C LEU A 76 -53.39 119.52 -93.64
N THR A 77 -52.43 120.44 -93.52
CA THR A 77 -52.44 121.72 -94.26
C THR A 77 -52.41 121.50 -95.78
N TYR A 78 -51.61 120.55 -96.26
CA TYR A 78 -51.53 120.20 -97.68
C TYR A 78 -52.87 119.68 -98.24
N LYS A 79 -53.59 118.85 -97.46
CA LYS A 79 -54.80 118.13 -97.93
C LYS A 79 -56.03 119.02 -98.16
N VAL A 80 -56.03 120.25 -97.62
CA VAL A 80 -57.14 121.21 -97.76
C VAL A 80 -57.10 121.98 -99.10
N SER A 81 -55.93 122.07 -99.75
CA SER A 81 -55.72 123.00 -100.88
C SER A 81 -56.23 122.52 -102.25
N TYR A 82 -56.85 121.34 -102.35
CA TYR A 82 -57.06 120.62 -103.63
C TYR A 82 -58.54 120.36 -104.01
N LYS A 83 -59.49 121.23 -103.63
CA LYS A 83 -60.89 121.18 -104.10
C LYS A 83 -61.52 122.57 -104.32
N LYS A 84 -61.49 123.10 -105.55
CA LYS A 84 -62.40 124.14 -106.06
C LYS A 84 -62.25 124.35 -107.57
N GLN A 85 -63.31 124.09 -108.35
CA GLN A 85 -63.58 124.64 -109.69
C GLN A 85 -65.04 124.35 -110.08
N THR A 86 -65.59 125.08 -111.06
CA THR A 86 -67.05 125.31 -111.24
C THR A 86 -67.46 125.51 -112.71
N PRO A 87 -68.76 125.41 -113.07
CA PRO A 87 -69.24 125.31 -114.47
C PRO A 87 -69.51 126.66 -115.19
N LEU A 88 -69.90 126.59 -116.48
CA LEU A 88 -70.24 127.72 -117.36
C LEU A 88 -71.44 127.41 -118.31
N SER A 89 -71.92 128.38 -119.10
CA SER A 89 -73.28 128.41 -119.68
C SER A 89 -73.43 129.27 -120.97
N LEU A 90 -74.65 129.26 -121.54
CA LEU A 90 -75.33 130.29 -122.39
C LEU A 90 -75.09 130.48 -123.91
N SER A 91 -76.23 130.60 -124.61
CA SER A 91 -76.66 131.42 -125.78
C SER A 91 -75.87 131.57 -127.10
N VAL A 92 -76.50 131.13 -128.21
CA VAL A 92 -76.59 131.76 -129.57
C VAL A 92 -77.87 131.21 -130.25
N GLN A 93 -78.83 131.91 -130.90
CA GLN A 93 -79.30 133.31 -130.92
C GLN A 93 -79.28 134.06 -132.30
N ASP A 94 -80.45 134.60 -132.68
CA ASP A 94 -80.83 135.66 -133.66
C ASP A 94 -80.64 135.61 -135.22
N THR A 95 -81.77 135.89 -135.90
CA THR A 95 -82.02 136.68 -137.14
C THR A 95 -81.16 136.57 -138.42
N VAL A 96 -81.84 136.31 -139.55
CA VAL A 96 -81.67 137.03 -140.84
C VAL A 96 -83.06 137.23 -141.49
N GLU A 97 -83.26 138.33 -142.23
CA GLU A 97 -84.55 138.78 -142.77
C GLU A 97 -84.94 138.11 -144.10
N LEU A 98 -86.25 138.05 -144.36
CA LEU A 98 -86.83 137.37 -145.52
C LEU A 98 -86.80 138.25 -146.79
N GLY A 99 -85.64 138.31 -147.45
CA GLY A 99 -85.60 138.67 -148.87
C GLY A 99 -86.50 137.72 -149.67
N GLN A 100 -87.19 138.23 -150.70
CA GLN A 100 -88.15 137.45 -151.49
C GLN A 100 -87.45 136.40 -152.36
N MET A 101 -87.08 135.29 -151.73
CA MET A 101 -86.49 134.11 -152.34
C MET A 101 -87.41 133.56 -153.42
N THR A 102 -86.84 133.34 -154.60
CA THR A 102 -87.51 132.70 -155.71
C THR A 102 -87.79 131.23 -155.38
N ALA A 103 -88.77 130.60 -156.05
CA ALA A 103 -89.11 129.20 -155.79
C ALA A 103 -87.90 128.25 -155.99
N THR A 104 -86.95 128.63 -156.83
CA THR A 104 -85.64 127.98 -157.01
C THR A 104 -84.77 127.99 -155.76
N ASP A 105 -84.78 129.06 -154.97
CA ASP A 105 -83.96 129.19 -153.76
C ASP A 105 -84.54 128.33 -152.63
N ILE A 106 -85.88 128.31 -152.49
CA ILE A 106 -86.59 127.45 -151.52
C ILE A 106 -86.29 125.98 -151.80
N ALA A 107 -86.27 125.56 -153.08
CA ALA A 107 -85.90 124.22 -153.48
C ALA A 107 -84.42 123.86 -153.17
N GLN A 108 -83.51 124.84 -153.26
CA GLN A 108 -82.10 124.64 -152.87
C GLN A 108 -81.93 124.46 -151.36
N TRP A 109 -82.59 125.29 -150.54
CA TRP A 109 -82.54 125.14 -149.08
C TRP A 109 -83.18 123.84 -148.60
N GLY A 110 -84.32 123.43 -149.16
CA GLY A 110 -84.91 122.11 -148.89
C GLY A 110 -83.99 120.95 -149.31
N ALA A 111 -83.16 121.13 -150.33
CA ALA A 111 -82.17 120.14 -150.74
C ALA A 111 -80.94 120.08 -149.79
N GLU A 112 -80.49 121.21 -149.23
CA GLU A 112 -79.40 121.23 -148.24
C GLU A 112 -79.87 120.79 -146.85
N GLU A 113 -81.08 121.16 -146.41
CA GLU A 113 -81.73 120.59 -145.21
C GLU A 113 -81.79 119.06 -145.33
N ASN A 114 -82.22 118.53 -146.49
CA ASN A 114 -82.19 117.09 -146.73
C ASN A 114 -80.76 116.51 -146.80
N ARG A 115 -79.71 117.29 -147.09
CA ARG A 115 -78.31 116.84 -146.97
C ARG A 115 -77.88 116.81 -145.50
N ASP A 116 -78.21 117.83 -144.72
CA ASP A 116 -77.89 117.90 -143.29
C ASP A 116 -78.65 116.86 -142.47
N LEU A 117 -79.94 116.65 -142.71
CA LEU A 117 -80.70 115.53 -142.10
C LEU A 117 -80.07 114.17 -142.43
N ARG A 118 -79.47 113.99 -143.62
CA ARG A 118 -78.71 112.78 -143.97
C ARG A 118 -77.34 112.71 -143.28
N ARG A 119 -76.61 113.83 -143.12
CA ARG A 119 -75.38 113.91 -142.31
C ARG A 119 -75.68 113.55 -140.84
N LEU A 120 -76.73 114.15 -140.27
CA LEU A 120 -77.16 113.97 -138.89
C LEU A 120 -77.69 112.55 -138.65
N ALA A 121 -78.49 111.97 -139.57
CA ALA A 121 -78.90 110.57 -139.51
C ALA A 121 -77.70 109.61 -139.60
N LYS A 122 -76.70 109.90 -140.44
CA LYS A 122 -75.45 109.12 -140.49
C LYS A 122 -74.70 109.17 -139.17
N HIS A 123 -74.54 110.36 -138.57
CA HIS A 123 -73.89 110.51 -137.27
C HIS A 123 -74.69 109.85 -136.12
N LEU A 124 -76.02 109.91 -136.13
CA LEU A 124 -76.86 109.17 -135.17
C LEU A 124 -76.72 107.65 -135.35
N GLN A 125 -76.53 107.16 -136.58
CA GLN A 125 -76.27 105.75 -136.86
C GLN A 125 -74.85 105.32 -136.47
N GLU A 126 -73.84 106.19 -136.64
CA GLU A 126 -72.47 105.98 -136.15
C GLU A 126 -72.43 105.96 -134.62
N VAL A 127 -73.08 106.92 -133.96
CA VAL A 127 -73.23 106.95 -132.50
C VAL A 127 -73.97 105.72 -132.00
N ARG A 128 -75.06 105.29 -132.65
CA ARG A 128 -75.74 104.01 -132.35
C ARG A 128 -74.79 102.81 -132.52
N GLY A 129 -74.02 102.79 -133.60
CA GLY A 129 -73.00 101.77 -133.90
C GLY A 129 -71.86 101.71 -132.88
N ILE A 130 -71.62 102.78 -132.12
CA ILE A 130 -70.69 102.82 -130.98
C ILE A 130 -71.41 102.46 -129.67
N VAL A 131 -72.63 102.95 -129.47
CA VAL A 131 -73.41 102.78 -128.23
C VAL A 131 -73.89 101.34 -128.02
N GLU A 132 -74.35 100.62 -129.05
CA GLU A 132 -74.78 99.23 -128.89
C GLU A 132 -73.64 98.26 -128.50
N PRO A 133 -72.43 98.27 -129.10
CA PRO A 133 -71.32 97.47 -128.60
C PRO A 133 -70.78 97.97 -127.24
N LEU A 134 -70.94 99.24 -126.88
CA LEU A 134 -70.65 99.71 -125.51
C LEU A 134 -71.67 99.17 -124.49
N LYS A 135 -72.97 99.11 -124.82
CA LYS A 135 -73.98 98.43 -123.99
C LYS A 135 -73.69 96.94 -123.85
N ALA A 136 -73.33 96.25 -124.93
CA ALA A 136 -72.96 94.83 -124.89
C ALA A 136 -71.72 94.59 -124.00
N LYS A 137 -70.70 95.45 -124.11
CA LYS A 137 -69.53 95.45 -123.21
C LYS A 137 -69.90 95.77 -121.76
N LEU A 138 -70.84 96.68 -121.52
CA LEU A 138 -71.33 96.97 -120.17
C LEU A 138 -72.08 95.77 -119.56
N VAL A 139 -72.89 95.05 -120.35
CA VAL A 139 -73.59 93.84 -119.90
C VAL A 139 -72.61 92.72 -119.58
N THR A 140 -71.59 92.48 -120.41
CA THR A 140 -70.55 91.47 -120.15
C THR A 140 -69.69 91.83 -118.93
N VAL A 141 -69.27 93.09 -118.78
CA VAL A 141 -68.55 93.55 -117.57
C VAL A 141 -69.44 93.46 -116.32
N GLU A 142 -70.76 93.69 -116.42
CA GLU A 142 -71.68 93.53 -115.29
C GLU A 142 -71.92 92.04 -114.93
N THR A 143 -71.99 91.12 -115.91
CA THR A 143 -72.05 89.68 -115.60
C THR A 143 -70.73 89.18 -115.00
N GLU A 144 -69.58 89.54 -115.58
CA GLU A 144 -68.23 89.26 -115.04
C GLU A 144 -68.09 89.77 -113.60
N LYS A 145 -68.45 91.03 -113.34
CA LYS A 145 -68.50 91.63 -112.00
C LYS A 145 -69.37 90.85 -111.03
N ASN A 146 -70.54 90.35 -111.45
CA ASN A 146 -71.42 89.57 -110.59
C ASN A 146 -70.95 88.12 -110.39
N MET A 147 -70.22 87.54 -111.36
CA MET A 147 -69.48 86.28 -111.20
C MET A 147 -68.35 86.45 -110.18
N LEU A 148 -67.45 87.41 -110.38
CA LEU A 148 -66.35 87.73 -109.45
C LEU A 148 -66.86 88.06 -108.04
N LYS A 149 -67.98 88.77 -107.91
CA LYS A 149 -68.66 89.03 -106.63
C LYS A 149 -69.24 87.78 -105.97
N SER A 150 -69.54 86.74 -106.75
CA SER A 150 -70.00 85.43 -106.27
C SER A 150 -68.82 84.52 -105.91
N ASP A 151 -67.75 84.52 -106.70
CA ASP A 151 -66.48 83.85 -106.37
C ASP A 151 -65.86 84.42 -105.09
N MET A 152 -65.80 85.75 -104.96
CA MET A 152 -65.32 86.43 -103.74
C MET A 152 -66.19 86.13 -102.50
N LYS A 153 -67.48 85.81 -102.67
CA LYS A 153 -68.33 85.29 -101.58
C LYS A 153 -67.96 83.84 -101.26
N ARG A 154 -67.84 82.97 -102.27
CA ARG A 154 -67.48 81.55 -102.08
C ARG A 154 -66.14 81.41 -101.39
N LEU A 155 -65.09 82.05 -101.90
CA LEU A 155 -63.75 82.06 -101.32
C LEU A 155 -63.73 82.65 -99.89
N ARG A 156 -64.55 83.66 -99.59
CA ARG A 156 -64.72 84.19 -98.23
C ARG A 156 -65.36 83.17 -97.28
N SER A 157 -66.35 82.41 -97.75
CA SER A 157 -66.97 81.33 -96.97
C SER A 157 -65.99 80.17 -96.76
N GLU A 158 -65.31 79.70 -97.81
CA GLU A 158 -64.28 78.66 -97.73
C GLU A 158 -63.14 79.05 -96.77
N LEU A 159 -62.69 80.31 -96.82
CA LEU A 159 -61.66 80.81 -95.90
C LEU A 159 -62.18 80.84 -94.46
N LYS A 160 -63.41 81.27 -94.22
CA LYS A 160 -64.03 81.27 -92.88
C LYS A 160 -64.16 79.85 -92.34
N GLU A 161 -64.57 78.89 -93.17
CA GLU A 161 -64.67 77.48 -92.82
C GLU A 161 -63.29 76.89 -92.50
N LYS A 162 -62.29 77.09 -93.36
CA LYS A 162 -60.90 76.66 -93.12
C LYS A 162 -60.34 77.25 -91.83
N VAL A 163 -60.54 78.54 -91.57
CA VAL A 163 -60.13 79.18 -90.30
C VAL A 163 -60.84 78.56 -89.10
N GLY A 164 -62.15 78.27 -89.20
CA GLY A 164 -62.90 77.57 -88.15
C GLY A 164 -62.37 76.15 -87.89
N ASN A 165 -62.06 75.41 -88.96
CA ASN A 165 -61.49 74.05 -88.87
C ASN A 165 -60.08 74.06 -88.28
N TYR A 166 -59.22 75.02 -88.67
CA TYR A 166 -57.90 75.22 -88.05
C TYR A 166 -58.02 75.63 -86.58
N GLN A 167 -58.98 76.49 -86.22
CA GLN A 167 -59.21 76.87 -84.82
C GLN A 167 -59.69 75.67 -83.98
N ALA A 168 -60.64 74.89 -84.48
CA ALA A 168 -61.15 73.70 -83.79
C ALA A 168 -60.07 72.62 -83.59
N THR A 169 -59.26 72.36 -84.63
CA THR A 169 -58.12 71.42 -84.54
C THR A 169 -57.01 71.95 -83.63
N THR A 170 -56.73 73.26 -83.62
CA THR A 170 -55.80 73.88 -82.68
C THR A 170 -56.24 73.65 -81.24
N VAL A 171 -57.50 73.96 -80.89
CA VAL A 171 -58.03 73.75 -79.52
C VAL A 171 -58.04 72.27 -79.11
N GLN A 172 -58.30 71.35 -80.05
CA GLN A 172 -58.19 69.90 -79.77
C GLN A 172 -56.74 69.47 -79.51
N LEU A 173 -55.79 69.97 -80.30
CA LEU A 173 -54.36 69.72 -80.09
C LEU A 173 -53.87 70.30 -78.76
N GLU A 174 -54.21 71.55 -78.45
CA GLU A 174 -53.92 72.20 -77.16
C GLU A 174 -54.48 71.40 -75.97
N PHE A 175 -55.74 70.95 -76.04
CA PHE A 175 -56.34 70.13 -74.99
C PHE A 175 -55.63 68.77 -74.84
N SER A 176 -55.30 68.10 -75.94
CA SER A 176 -54.57 66.83 -75.90
C SER A 176 -53.14 66.99 -75.36
N LEU A 177 -52.44 68.07 -75.75
CA LEU A 177 -51.12 68.44 -75.25
C LEU A 177 -51.17 68.74 -73.75
N GLN A 178 -52.15 69.51 -73.28
CA GLN A 178 -52.32 69.81 -71.87
C GLN A 178 -52.66 68.55 -71.06
N LYS A 179 -53.46 67.62 -71.62
CA LYS A 179 -53.73 66.31 -71.01
C LYS A 179 -52.45 65.46 -70.91
N ALA A 180 -51.64 65.42 -71.97
CA ALA A 180 -50.36 64.73 -71.97
C ALA A 180 -49.40 65.32 -70.94
N GLN A 181 -49.22 66.66 -70.93
CA GLN A 181 -48.41 67.39 -69.95
C GLN A 181 -48.81 67.10 -68.50
N ARG A 182 -50.12 67.10 -68.18
CA ARG A 182 -50.61 66.69 -66.86
C ARG A 182 -50.19 65.26 -66.51
N SER A 183 -50.42 64.30 -67.41
CA SER A 183 -50.06 62.90 -67.17
C SER A 183 -48.55 62.69 -66.99
N VAL A 184 -47.70 63.47 -67.69
CA VAL A 184 -46.23 63.45 -67.52
C VAL A 184 -45.82 64.08 -66.19
N ALA A 185 -46.42 65.20 -65.79
CA ALA A 185 -46.17 65.80 -64.49
C ALA A 185 -46.60 64.86 -63.33
N GLU A 186 -47.70 64.14 -63.50
CA GLU A 186 -48.16 63.12 -62.54
C GLU A 186 -47.22 61.90 -62.46
N THR A 187 -46.75 61.35 -63.58
CA THR A 187 -45.79 60.23 -63.55
C THR A 187 -44.43 60.66 -63.02
N GLN A 188 -43.96 61.85 -63.38
CA GLN A 188 -42.74 62.44 -62.83
C GLN A 188 -42.85 62.63 -61.31
N LYS A 189 -43.97 63.18 -60.82
CA LYS A 189 -44.21 63.32 -59.38
C LYS A 189 -44.24 61.96 -58.67
N ARG A 190 -44.98 60.97 -59.19
CA ARG A 190 -45.00 59.61 -58.60
C ARG A 190 -43.60 59.00 -58.55
N GLY A 191 -42.83 59.10 -59.63
CA GLY A 191 -41.43 58.62 -59.65
C GLY A 191 -40.52 59.31 -58.63
N GLN A 192 -40.72 60.62 -58.39
CA GLN A 192 -40.00 61.35 -57.32
C GLN A 192 -40.43 60.91 -55.92
N GLU A 193 -41.72 60.69 -55.67
CA GLU A 193 -42.25 60.19 -54.39
C GLU A 193 -41.78 58.75 -54.10
N GLU A 194 -41.73 57.89 -55.13
CA GLU A 194 -41.17 56.53 -55.07
C GLU A 194 -39.65 56.55 -54.85
N GLN A 195 -38.90 57.42 -55.55
CA GLN A 195 -37.46 57.59 -55.32
C GLN A 195 -37.16 58.05 -53.88
N GLN A 196 -37.92 59.01 -53.35
CA GLN A 196 -37.81 59.45 -51.96
C GLN A 196 -38.24 58.36 -50.95
N LYS A 197 -39.19 57.49 -51.32
CA LYS A 197 -39.57 56.32 -50.51
C LYS A 197 -38.43 55.32 -50.45
N HIS A 198 -37.85 54.95 -51.59
CA HIS A 198 -36.72 54.03 -51.66
C HIS A 198 -35.45 54.58 -50.98
N GLN A 199 -35.17 55.88 -51.08
CA GLN A 199 -34.08 56.52 -50.31
C GLN A 199 -34.28 56.39 -48.79
N ARG A 200 -35.50 56.59 -48.29
CA ARG A 200 -35.84 56.38 -46.87
C ARG A 200 -35.76 54.90 -46.47
N GLU A 201 -36.16 53.98 -47.35
CA GLU A 201 -36.05 52.54 -47.13
C GLU A 201 -34.57 52.09 -47.07
N ILE A 202 -33.72 52.57 -47.97
CA ILE A 202 -32.27 52.31 -47.98
C ILE A 202 -31.63 52.81 -46.68
N LEU A 203 -31.81 54.09 -46.33
CA LEU A 203 -31.25 54.64 -45.09
C LEU A 203 -31.72 53.86 -43.85
N SER A 204 -33.00 53.49 -43.80
CA SER A 204 -33.55 52.70 -42.70
C SER A 204 -33.02 51.26 -42.67
N LEU A 205 -32.61 50.68 -43.80
CA LEU A 205 -31.92 49.40 -43.87
C LEU A 205 -30.45 49.53 -43.46
N ASP A 206 -29.77 50.60 -43.85
CA ASP A 206 -28.39 50.88 -43.47
C ASP A 206 -28.23 51.17 -41.96
N ASP A 207 -29.20 51.84 -41.34
CA ASP A 207 -29.31 51.97 -39.88
C ASP A 207 -29.44 50.60 -39.19
N ARG A 208 -30.29 49.71 -39.73
CA ARG A 208 -30.46 48.34 -39.20
C ARG A 208 -29.20 47.51 -39.39
N ASN A 209 -28.57 47.57 -40.56
CA ASN A 209 -27.32 46.91 -40.87
C ASN A 209 -26.20 47.40 -39.94
N SER A 210 -26.12 48.71 -39.69
CA SER A 210 -25.17 49.31 -38.74
C SER A 210 -25.44 48.87 -37.29
N SER A 211 -26.70 48.71 -36.89
CA SER A 211 -27.06 48.17 -35.57
C SER A 211 -26.70 46.68 -35.44
N LEU A 212 -26.91 45.89 -36.50
CA LEU A 212 -26.53 44.47 -36.53
C LEU A 212 -25.02 44.29 -36.54
N ALA A 213 -24.27 45.10 -37.30
CA ALA A 213 -22.80 45.08 -37.32
C ALA A 213 -22.21 45.38 -35.94
N LYS A 214 -22.76 46.36 -35.20
CA LYS A 214 -22.39 46.63 -33.80
C LYS A 214 -22.64 45.42 -32.89
N LYS A 215 -23.82 44.81 -32.97
CA LYS A 215 -24.15 43.60 -32.19
C LYS A 215 -23.26 42.39 -32.52
N VAL A 216 -22.85 42.24 -33.77
CA VAL A 216 -21.87 41.21 -34.18
C VAL A 216 -20.49 41.51 -33.60
N ALA A 217 -20.04 42.78 -33.61
CA ALA A 217 -18.78 43.17 -32.96
C ALA A 217 -18.82 42.94 -31.44
N GLU A 218 -19.91 43.33 -30.77
CA GLU A 218 -20.15 43.07 -29.34
C GLU A 218 -20.10 41.56 -29.03
N GLN A 219 -20.72 40.71 -29.87
CA GLN A 219 -20.66 39.25 -29.74
C GLN A 219 -19.26 38.69 -29.98
N LEU A 220 -18.49 39.24 -30.92
CA LEU A 220 -17.10 38.83 -31.18
C LEU A 220 -16.18 39.15 -29.99
N GLU A 221 -16.32 40.31 -29.34
CA GLU A 221 -15.56 40.60 -28.11
C GLU A 221 -15.97 39.68 -26.95
N ILE A 222 -17.26 39.38 -26.78
CA ILE A 222 -17.73 38.40 -25.79
C ILE A 222 -17.10 37.01 -26.06
N ILE A 223 -17.11 36.54 -27.31
CA ILE A 223 -16.48 35.27 -27.69
C ILE A 223 -14.98 35.28 -27.36
N LYS A 224 -14.23 36.32 -27.73
CA LYS A 224 -12.80 36.44 -27.37
C LYS A 224 -12.55 36.40 -25.86
N THR A 225 -13.39 37.05 -25.05
CA THR A 225 -13.25 36.98 -23.59
C THR A 225 -13.47 35.57 -23.05
N LEU A 226 -14.49 34.86 -23.55
CA LEU A 226 -14.77 33.47 -23.17
C LEU A 226 -13.69 32.50 -23.68
N GLU A 227 -13.09 32.75 -24.84
CA GLU A 227 -11.93 32.00 -25.35
C GLU A 227 -10.70 32.20 -24.46
N ALA A 228 -10.40 33.44 -24.04
CA ALA A 228 -9.31 33.74 -23.12
C ALA A 228 -9.53 33.11 -21.73
N GLU A 229 -10.75 33.18 -21.18
CA GLU A 229 -11.13 32.48 -19.95
C GLU A 229 -10.96 30.98 -20.08
N ASN A 230 -11.46 30.36 -21.16
CA ASN A 230 -11.34 28.93 -21.44
C ASN A 230 -9.86 28.49 -21.52
N ILE A 231 -9.00 29.26 -22.19
CA ILE A 231 -7.54 29.02 -22.21
C ILE A 231 -6.96 29.08 -20.79
N SER A 232 -7.37 30.06 -19.96
CA SER A 232 -6.91 30.17 -18.57
C SER A 232 -7.36 28.98 -17.69
N PHE A 233 -8.58 28.48 -17.91
CA PHE A 233 -9.09 27.29 -17.22
C PHE A 233 -8.38 26.01 -17.68
N GLN A 234 -8.09 25.86 -18.97
CA GLN A 234 -7.31 24.75 -19.51
C GLN A 234 -5.89 24.72 -18.92
N GLU A 235 -5.21 25.87 -18.81
CA GLU A 235 -3.91 25.94 -18.17
C GLU A 235 -3.99 25.63 -16.67
N LYS A 236 -5.00 26.14 -15.95
CA LYS A 236 -5.22 25.81 -14.54
C LYS A 236 -5.45 24.31 -14.32
N ILE A 237 -6.22 23.66 -15.20
CA ILE A 237 -6.40 22.19 -15.19
C ILE A 237 -5.06 21.48 -15.47
N ARG A 238 -4.27 21.97 -16.44
CA ARG A 238 -2.94 21.40 -16.77
C ARG A 238 -1.96 21.49 -15.59
N LEU A 239 -2.00 22.58 -14.82
CA LEU A 239 -1.18 22.74 -13.61
C LEU A 239 -1.63 21.78 -12.49
N LEU A 240 -2.93 21.75 -12.18
CA LEU A 240 -3.49 20.85 -11.16
C LEU A 240 -3.26 19.37 -11.48
N LEU A 241 -3.26 18.98 -12.76
CA LEU A 241 -2.91 17.62 -13.20
C LEU A 241 -1.43 17.29 -12.87
N LYS A 242 -0.49 18.19 -13.18
CA LYS A 242 0.94 17.99 -12.86
C LYS A 242 1.19 17.95 -11.35
N GLU A 243 0.51 18.78 -10.58
CA GLU A 243 0.58 18.76 -9.11
C GLU A 243 0.06 17.43 -8.56
N ASN A 244 -1.05 16.92 -9.09
CA ASN A 244 -1.60 15.62 -8.70
C ASN A 244 -0.67 14.45 -9.11
N GLU A 245 -0.05 14.50 -10.30
CA GLU A 245 0.96 13.51 -10.72
C GLU A 245 2.20 13.53 -9.82
N SER A 246 2.70 14.72 -9.45
CA SER A 246 3.78 14.90 -8.48
C SER A 246 3.41 14.31 -7.11
N CYS A 247 2.24 14.66 -6.56
CA CYS A 247 1.74 14.11 -5.31
C CYS A 247 1.57 12.59 -5.36
N LYS A 248 1.06 12.03 -6.47
CA LYS A 248 0.93 10.59 -6.69
C LYS A 248 2.29 9.90 -6.68
N LEU A 249 3.31 10.46 -7.36
CA LEU A 249 4.67 9.93 -7.35
C LEU A 249 5.31 10.01 -5.96
N GLN A 250 5.11 11.11 -5.23
CA GLN A 250 5.59 11.25 -3.84
C GLN A 250 4.93 10.22 -2.90
N LEU A 251 3.62 9.98 -3.04
CA LEU A 251 2.91 8.96 -2.27
C LEU A 251 3.38 7.55 -2.66
N GLN A 252 3.53 7.26 -3.94
CA GLN A 252 4.06 5.98 -4.42
C GLN A 252 5.46 5.68 -3.88
N ASN A 253 6.35 6.68 -3.88
CA ASN A 253 7.70 6.54 -3.30
C ASN A 253 7.66 6.31 -1.78
N LYS A 254 6.75 6.98 -1.05
CA LYS A 254 6.52 6.72 0.39
C LYS A 254 6.00 5.31 0.65
N THR A 255 5.05 4.83 -0.14
CA THR A 255 4.53 3.45 -0.04
C THR A 255 5.62 2.42 -0.33
N GLN A 256 6.42 2.62 -1.38
CA GLN A 256 7.55 1.75 -1.70
C GLN A 256 8.60 1.73 -0.59
N LYS A 257 8.92 2.88 0.03
CA LYS A 257 9.81 2.92 1.19
C LYS A 257 9.23 2.15 2.37
N LEU A 258 7.98 2.44 2.78
CA LEU A 258 7.35 1.74 3.89
C LEU A 258 7.24 0.22 3.65
N GLN A 259 7.05 -0.21 2.39
CA GLN A 259 7.06 -1.63 2.03
C GLN A 259 8.46 -2.26 2.17
N ALA A 260 9.53 -1.52 1.87
CA ALA A 260 10.91 -1.96 2.14
C ALA A 260 11.20 -2.00 3.64
N ASP A 261 10.85 -0.94 4.39
CA ASP A 261 11.01 -0.85 5.85
C ASP A 261 10.28 -2.02 6.56
N ILE A 262 9.05 -2.36 6.14
CA ILE A 262 8.30 -3.53 6.62
C ILE A 262 9.01 -4.85 6.29
N SER A 263 9.56 -4.99 5.08
CA SER A 263 10.26 -6.21 4.66
C SER A 263 11.55 -6.43 5.47
N GLU A 264 12.27 -5.35 5.80
CA GLU A 264 13.44 -5.40 6.67
C GLU A 264 13.06 -5.76 8.11
N LEU A 265 12.00 -5.16 8.66
CA LEU A 265 11.50 -5.49 9.99
C LEU A 265 11.01 -6.94 10.11
N GLN A 266 10.35 -7.49 9.08
CA GLN A 266 9.99 -8.92 9.01
C GLN A 266 11.23 -9.83 9.01
N LEU A 267 12.27 -9.48 8.22
CA LEU A 267 13.53 -10.23 8.22
C LEU A 267 14.26 -10.15 9.57
N CYS A 268 14.17 -9.03 10.28
CA CYS A 268 14.71 -8.88 11.63
C CYS A 268 13.90 -9.66 12.68
N LEU A 269 12.57 -9.66 12.59
CA LEU A 269 11.71 -10.48 13.44
C LEU A 269 12.05 -11.98 13.30
N HIS A 270 12.13 -12.50 12.07
CA HIS A 270 12.48 -13.91 11.83
C HIS A 270 13.89 -14.29 12.34
N LYS A 271 14.84 -13.34 12.40
CA LYS A 271 16.16 -13.56 13.02
C LYS A 271 16.05 -13.68 14.55
N GLU A 272 15.23 -12.85 15.20
CA GLU A 272 15.01 -12.97 16.65
C GLU A 272 14.15 -14.20 17.01
N GLU A 273 13.15 -14.57 16.18
CA GLU A 273 12.42 -15.83 16.32
C GLU A 273 13.37 -17.04 16.21
N ALA A 274 14.31 -17.03 15.26
CA ALA A 274 15.30 -18.10 15.11
C ALA A 274 16.24 -18.18 16.33
N LYS A 275 16.70 -17.03 16.86
CA LYS A 275 17.49 -16.97 18.10
C LYS A 275 16.71 -17.47 19.31
N TYR A 276 15.46 -17.03 19.48
CA TYR A 276 14.57 -17.45 20.55
C TYR A 276 14.34 -18.97 20.52
N ASN A 277 13.99 -19.53 19.36
CA ASN A 277 13.83 -20.96 19.18
C ASN A 277 15.13 -21.74 19.45
N SER A 278 16.30 -21.18 19.13
CA SER A 278 17.59 -21.78 19.49
C SER A 278 17.85 -21.73 21.01
N ALA A 279 17.48 -20.64 21.68
CA ALA A 279 17.59 -20.51 23.13
C ALA A 279 16.65 -21.46 23.88
N CYS A 280 15.41 -21.65 23.40
CA CYS A 280 14.48 -22.64 23.93
C CYS A 280 15.05 -24.06 23.85
N ARG A 281 15.57 -24.47 22.68
CA ARG A 281 16.23 -25.78 22.52
C ARG A 281 17.46 -25.96 23.40
N GLN A 282 18.24 -24.89 23.61
CA GLN A 282 19.36 -24.90 24.55
C GLN A 282 18.87 -25.08 25.99
N GLN A 283 17.80 -24.38 26.38
CA GLN A 283 17.19 -24.51 27.71
C GLN A 283 16.64 -25.92 27.94
N GLU A 284 15.88 -26.47 26.99
CA GLU A 284 15.41 -27.87 26.98
C GLU A 284 16.58 -28.86 27.16
N ALA A 285 17.66 -28.68 26.41
CA ALA A 285 18.86 -29.52 26.53
C ALA A 285 19.56 -29.38 27.90
N THR A 286 19.59 -28.17 28.49
CA THR A 286 20.12 -28.00 29.87
C THR A 286 19.21 -28.62 30.92
N GLN A 287 17.88 -28.53 30.77
CA GLN A 287 16.93 -29.19 31.66
C GLN A 287 16.97 -30.71 31.55
N GLY A 288 17.17 -31.26 30.34
CA GLY A 288 17.40 -32.69 30.14
C GLY A 288 18.66 -33.19 30.83
N LYS A 289 19.77 -32.43 30.74
CA LYS A 289 21.00 -32.72 31.49
C LYS A 289 20.80 -32.61 33.00
N GLN A 290 20.09 -31.59 33.47
CA GLN A 290 19.80 -31.41 34.90
C GLN A 290 18.98 -32.58 35.47
N LYS A 291 17.95 -33.05 34.73
CA LYS A 291 17.18 -34.25 35.11
C LYS A 291 18.09 -35.48 35.20
N SER A 292 18.84 -35.78 34.14
CA SER A 292 19.77 -36.92 34.13
C SER A 292 20.84 -36.87 35.23
N LEU A 293 21.24 -35.68 35.70
CA LEU A 293 22.14 -35.53 36.84
C LEU A 293 21.43 -35.75 38.19
N VAL A 294 20.17 -35.32 38.33
CA VAL A 294 19.34 -35.65 39.51
C VAL A 294 19.06 -37.15 39.57
N ASP A 295 18.73 -37.77 38.44
CA ASP A 295 18.53 -39.23 38.36
C ASP A 295 19.80 -40.01 38.76
N GLN A 296 20.99 -39.50 38.39
CA GLN A 296 22.28 -40.05 38.82
C GLN A 296 22.58 -39.81 40.30
N VAL A 297 22.24 -38.64 40.86
CA VAL A 297 22.39 -38.37 42.30
C VAL A 297 21.49 -39.29 43.12
N ASN A 298 20.21 -39.42 42.74
CA ASN A 298 19.28 -40.35 43.38
C ASN A 298 19.81 -41.80 43.36
N SER A 299 20.37 -42.25 42.24
CA SER A 299 20.99 -43.58 42.12
C SER A 299 22.23 -43.76 42.99
N LEU A 300 23.01 -42.70 43.23
CA LEU A 300 24.16 -42.73 44.14
C LEU A 300 23.74 -42.65 45.61
N ASP A 301 22.65 -41.94 45.92
CA ASP A 301 22.03 -41.92 47.24
C ASP A 301 21.44 -43.31 47.57
N GLU A 302 20.78 -43.97 46.61
CA GLU A 302 20.33 -45.37 46.73
C GLU A 302 21.50 -46.35 46.95
N GLU A 303 22.61 -46.21 46.21
CA GLU A 303 23.84 -46.98 46.45
C GLU A 303 24.44 -46.72 47.85
N CYS A 304 24.38 -45.46 48.32
CA CYS A 304 24.88 -45.09 49.65
C CYS A 304 23.98 -45.61 50.79
N GLU A 305 22.65 -45.57 50.65
CA GLU A 305 21.72 -46.17 51.59
C GLU A 305 21.91 -47.70 51.67
N GLU A 306 22.06 -48.38 50.52
CA GLU A 306 22.32 -49.82 50.48
C GLU A 306 23.68 -50.19 51.09
N LEU A 307 24.74 -49.42 50.82
CA LEU A 307 26.05 -49.62 51.47
C LEU A 307 26.00 -49.36 52.98
N GLN A 308 25.27 -48.34 53.43
CA GLN A 308 25.06 -48.06 54.85
C GLN A 308 24.25 -49.18 55.53
N ARG A 309 23.25 -49.73 54.84
CA ARG A 309 22.44 -50.87 55.29
C ARG A 309 23.29 -52.16 55.40
N GLN A 310 24.14 -52.43 54.42
CA GLN A 310 25.11 -53.54 54.46
C GLN A 310 26.16 -53.36 55.57
N LEU A 311 26.64 -52.13 55.80
CA LEU A 311 27.53 -51.82 56.91
C LEU A 311 26.85 -52.11 58.25
N GLY A 312 25.64 -51.60 58.48
CA GLY A 312 24.86 -51.87 59.69
C GLY A 312 24.62 -53.37 59.93
N GLU A 313 24.22 -54.11 58.89
CA GLU A 313 24.15 -55.58 58.94
C GLU A 313 25.48 -56.23 59.34
N SER A 314 26.63 -55.69 58.91
CA SER A 314 27.95 -56.22 59.24
C SER A 314 28.39 -55.86 60.66
N GLU A 315 28.01 -54.68 61.15
CA GLU A 315 28.23 -54.24 62.53
C GLU A 315 27.38 -55.06 63.52
N GLU A 316 26.11 -55.34 63.19
CA GLU A 316 25.25 -56.26 63.95
C GLU A 316 25.86 -57.66 64.03
N LYS A 317 26.33 -58.21 62.89
CA LYS A 317 27.02 -59.52 62.86
C LYS A 317 28.34 -59.50 63.64
N GLN A 318 29.07 -58.38 63.64
CA GLN A 318 30.28 -58.21 64.45
C GLN A 318 29.97 -58.14 65.95
N ILE A 319 28.90 -57.45 66.36
CA ILE A 319 28.42 -57.40 67.75
C ILE A 319 28.00 -58.81 68.20
N GLU A 320 27.26 -59.55 67.38
CA GLU A 320 26.84 -60.92 67.68
C GLU A 320 28.04 -61.88 67.82
N LEU A 321 29.00 -61.83 66.89
CA LEU A 321 30.26 -62.60 67.02
C LEU A 321 31.08 -62.17 68.24
N HIS A 322 31.07 -60.88 68.61
CA HIS A 322 31.74 -60.40 69.82
C HIS A 322 31.06 -60.93 71.08
N ASN A 323 29.73 -60.96 71.13
CA ASN A 323 28.94 -61.57 72.22
C ASN A 323 29.23 -63.08 72.35
N GLN A 324 29.36 -63.80 71.24
CA GLN A 324 29.73 -65.22 71.24
C GLN A 324 31.17 -65.44 71.73
N ILE A 325 32.12 -64.59 71.35
CA ILE A 325 33.50 -64.62 71.87
C ILE A 325 33.53 -64.28 73.37
N GLN A 326 32.75 -63.30 73.81
CA GLN A 326 32.56 -62.93 75.22
C GLN A 326 32.07 -64.16 76.02
N GLN A 327 30.96 -64.78 75.60
CA GLN A 327 30.40 -66.00 76.22
C GLN A 327 31.42 -67.14 76.28
N LEU A 328 32.09 -67.48 75.17
CA LEU A 328 33.12 -68.52 75.13
C LEU A 328 34.33 -68.18 76.03
N SER A 329 34.65 -66.90 76.21
CA SER A 329 35.73 -66.46 77.11
C SER A 329 35.33 -66.61 78.59
N GLU A 330 34.06 -66.38 78.92
CA GLU A 330 33.46 -66.56 80.25
C GLU A 330 33.32 -68.06 80.59
N GLU A 331 32.85 -68.90 79.65
CA GLU A 331 32.84 -70.36 79.80
C GLU A 331 34.25 -70.92 80.02
N ARG A 332 35.22 -70.49 79.21
CA ARG A 332 36.64 -70.82 79.38
C ARG A 332 37.16 -70.38 80.75
N GLU A 333 36.74 -69.21 81.25
CA GLU A 333 37.18 -68.73 82.57
C GLU A 333 36.54 -69.53 83.72
N GLN A 334 35.26 -69.89 83.60
CA GLN A 334 34.58 -70.82 84.53
C GLN A 334 35.29 -72.19 84.55
N LEU A 335 35.62 -72.75 83.39
CA LEU A 335 36.38 -74.00 83.28
C LEU A 335 37.81 -73.87 83.84
N GLN A 336 38.47 -72.73 83.67
CA GLN A 336 39.78 -72.47 84.26
C GLN A 336 39.70 -72.36 85.80
N VAL A 337 38.65 -71.74 86.34
CA VAL A 337 38.40 -71.70 87.79
C VAL A 337 38.11 -73.10 88.34
N GLN A 338 37.30 -73.92 87.65
CA GLN A 338 37.08 -75.32 88.02
C GLN A 338 38.38 -76.15 87.97
N LEU A 339 39.20 -75.98 86.92
CA LEU A 339 40.49 -76.64 86.80
C LEU A 339 41.45 -76.23 87.92
N ASN A 340 41.49 -74.94 88.29
CA ASN A 340 42.29 -74.46 89.42
C ASN A 340 41.82 -75.06 90.75
N GLN A 341 40.49 -75.18 90.97
CA GLN A 341 39.93 -75.84 92.16
C GLN A 341 40.30 -77.33 92.23
N GLN A 342 40.32 -78.04 91.09
CA GLN A 342 40.80 -79.42 91.03
C GLN A 342 42.32 -79.53 91.22
N GLN A 343 43.09 -78.55 90.73
CA GLN A 343 44.54 -78.52 90.99
C GLN A 343 44.84 -78.26 92.48
N GLU A 344 44.09 -77.38 93.14
CA GLU A 344 44.18 -77.17 94.59
C GLU A 344 43.77 -78.41 95.40
N SER A 345 42.73 -79.13 94.99
CA SER A 345 42.30 -80.35 95.68
C SER A 345 43.34 -81.47 95.52
N CYS A 346 43.92 -81.62 94.32
CA CYS A 346 45.07 -82.51 94.08
C CYS A 346 46.28 -82.13 94.95
N VAL A 347 46.67 -80.85 95.03
CA VAL A 347 47.79 -80.40 95.88
C VAL A 347 47.52 -80.67 97.36
N LYS A 348 46.29 -80.46 97.85
CA LYS A 348 45.88 -80.83 99.23
C LYS A 348 46.01 -82.34 99.47
N LEU A 349 45.51 -83.16 98.54
CA LEU A 349 45.64 -84.63 98.61
C LEU A 349 47.10 -85.10 98.53
N GLU A 350 47.98 -84.39 97.82
CA GLU A 350 49.42 -84.69 97.81
C GLU A 350 50.09 -84.30 99.13
N MET A 351 49.71 -83.20 99.78
CA MET A 351 50.18 -82.87 101.13
C MET A 351 49.69 -83.89 102.18
N ASP A 352 48.43 -84.32 102.11
CA ASP A 352 47.91 -85.38 102.99
C ASP A 352 48.64 -86.71 102.78
N LYS A 353 48.88 -87.10 101.52
CA LYS A 353 49.69 -88.27 101.14
C LYS A 353 51.14 -88.18 101.64
N GLU A 354 51.77 -87.02 101.58
CA GLU A 354 53.15 -86.84 102.03
C GLU A 354 53.27 -86.79 103.56
N THR A 355 52.28 -86.23 104.27
CA THR A 355 52.21 -86.34 105.74
C THR A 355 51.83 -87.74 106.22
N LEU A 356 51.08 -88.51 105.44
CA LEU A 356 50.87 -89.95 105.70
C LEU A 356 52.16 -90.75 105.46
N ARG A 357 52.93 -90.43 104.40
CA ARG A 357 54.27 -91.01 104.19
C ARG A 357 55.24 -90.70 105.32
N SER A 358 55.31 -89.46 105.81
CA SER A 358 56.21 -89.12 106.92
C SER A 358 55.83 -89.85 108.21
N LYS A 359 54.53 -90.00 108.50
CA LYS A 359 54.02 -90.87 109.58
C LYS A 359 54.45 -92.33 109.38
N MET A 360 54.22 -92.91 108.19
CA MET A 360 54.66 -94.27 107.88
C MET A 360 56.18 -94.46 108.02
N SER A 361 56.99 -93.48 107.59
CA SER A 361 58.45 -93.53 107.73
C SER A 361 58.89 -93.41 109.19
N SER A 362 58.25 -92.58 110.00
CA SER A 362 58.54 -92.51 111.43
C SER A 362 58.19 -93.82 112.15
N LEU A 363 57.08 -94.45 111.77
CA LEU A 363 56.66 -95.74 112.32
C LEU A 363 57.64 -96.85 111.90
N ALA A 364 58.04 -96.89 110.62
CA ALA A 364 59.03 -97.83 110.11
C ALA A 364 60.39 -97.69 110.81
N ASN A 365 60.83 -96.45 111.11
CA ASN A 365 62.04 -96.22 111.89
C ASN A 365 61.90 -96.78 113.32
N THR A 366 60.77 -96.55 114.01
CA THR A 366 60.56 -97.13 115.35
C THR A 366 60.46 -98.65 115.35
N VAL A 367 59.95 -99.26 114.27
CA VAL A 367 59.97 -100.73 114.09
C VAL A 367 61.41 -101.22 113.90
N ALA A 368 62.22 -100.55 113.06
CA ALA A 368 63.62 -100.90 112.86
C ALA A 368 64.46 -100.73 114.14
N GLU A 369 64.20 -99.72 114.97
CA GLU A 369 64.83 -99.54 116.29
C GLU A 369 64.50 -100.69 117.26
N LEU A 370 63.26 -101.22 117.22
CA LEU A 370 62.85 -102.38 118.01
C LEU A 370 63.47 -103.69 117.48
N GLU A 371 63.51 -103.88 116.16
CA GLU A 371 64.22 -105.01 115.52
C GLU A 371 65.73 -104.99 115.84
N GLN A 372 66.33 -103.81 115.90
CA GLN A 372 67.74 -103.64 116.27
C GLN A 372 67.99 -103.96 117.76
N GLN A 373 67.04 -103.66 118.66
CA GLN A 373 67.10 -104.08 120.06
C GLN A 373 66.96 -105.61 120.20
N ILE A 374 66.06 -106.24 119.44
CA ILE A 374 65.84 -107.70 119.46
C ILE A 374 67.09 -108.45 118.94
N THR A 375 67.72 -107.96 117.87
CA THR A 375 68.96 -108.54 117.34
C THR A 375 70.14 -108.36 118.31
N ALA A 376 70.30 -107.18 118.93
CA ALA A 376 71.33 -106.96 119.95
C ALA A 376 71.17 -107.88 121.18
N CYS A 377 69.93 -108.16 121.62
CA CYS A 377 69.66 -109.11 122.70
C CYS A 377 70.01 -110.56 122.32
N THR A 378 69.63 -111.01 121.11
CA THR A 378 69.87 -112.39 120.67
C THR A 378 71.36 -112.68 120.37
N GLU A 379 72.13 -111.68 119.90
CA GLU A 379 73.59 -111.83 119.81
C GLU A 379 74.27 -111.90 121.19
N ARG A 380 73.78 -111.11 122.16
CA ARG A 380 74.25 -111.16 123.56
C ARG A 380 74.02 -112.52 124.20
N GLU A 381 72.84 -113.12 124.01
CA GLU A 381 72.55 -114.48 124.48
C GLU A 381 73.42 -115.54 123.78
N ARG A 382 73.61 -115.42 122.46
CA ARG A 382 74.43 -116.35 121.67
C ARG A 382 75.90 -116.38 122.12
N LEU A 383 76.46 -115.24 122.52
CA LEU A 383 77.83 -115.17 123.03
C LEU A 383 77.97 -115.71 124.46
N LEU A 384 76.97 -115.51 125.32
CA LEU A 384 76.95 -116.02 126.70
C LEU A 384 76.97 -117.56 126.80
N VAL A 385 76.47 -118.26 125.78
CA VAL A 385 76.46 -119.74 125.73
C VAL A 385 77.80 -120.34 125.27
N ALA A 386 78.64 -119.57 124.57
CA ALA A 386 79.80 -120.11 123.86
C ALA A 386 81.11 -120.19 124.70
N PHE A 387 81.30 -119.29 125.67
CA PHE A 387 82.58 -119.17 126.41
C PHE A 387 82.36 -118.83 127.90
N PRO A 388 82.18 -119.84 128.78
CA PRO A 388 81.93 -119.61 130.21
C PRO A 388 83.08 -118.92 130.98
N ASP A 389 84.33 -119.17 130.59
CA ASP A 389 85.53 -118.74 131.33
C ASP A 389 86.15 -117.41 130.85
N LEU A 390 85.46 -116.63 130.01
CA LEU A 390 85.94 -115.33 129.51
C LEU A 390 85.29 -114.13 130.22
N TYR A 391 85.87 -113.85 131.38
CA TYR A 391 85.94 -112.56 132.08
C TYR A 391 86.03 -111.35 131.13
N PRO A 392 85.51 -110.16 131.52
CA PRO A 392 86.31 -109.32 132.41
C PRO A 392 85.54 -108.69 133.58
N LEU A 393 86.16 -108.70 134.77
CA LEU A 393 85.84 -107.78 135.86
C LEU A 393 87.13 -107.14 136.43
N PRO A 394 87.41 -105.89 136.09
CA PRO A 394 88.02 -104.95 137.03
C PRO A 394 86.90 -104.07 137.59
N GLN A 395 86.64 -103.97 138.90
CA GLN A 395 87.52 -103.86 140.05
C GLN A 395 88.44 -102.61 139.97
N ALA A 396 88.28 -101.59 140.81
CA ALA A 396 87.17 -101.27 141.72
C ALA A 396 87.18 -99.78 142.10
N GLN A 397 86.03 -99.24 142.44
CA GLN A 397 85.92 -98.20 143.47
C GLN A 397 84.61 -98.42 144.25
N ALA A 398 84.73 -98.62 145.56
CA ALA A 398 83.60 -98.96 146.41
C ALA A 398 83.01 -97.72 147.08
N GLN A 399 81.70 -97.72 147.29
CA GLN A 399 81.11 -97.05 148.44
C GLN A 399 80.57 -98.11 149.40
N SER A 400 81.21 -98.18 150.57
CA SER A 400 80.65 -98.86 151.74
C SER A 400 79.71 -97.90 152.45
N THR A 401 78.55 -98.39 152.88
CA THR A 401 77.72 -97.71 153.91
C THR A 401 77.73 -98.50 155.23
N GLY A 402 78.85 -99.16 155.52
CA GLY A 402 79.44 -99.13 156.86
C GLY A 402 78.84 -100.01 157.95
N ASN A 403 78.09 -101.07 157.65
CA ASN A 403 77.60 -102.00 158.67
C ASN A 403 78.17 -103.42 158.50
N VAL A 404 79.42 -103.60 158.96
CA VAL A 404 80.19 -104.86 158.84
C VAL A 404 79.44 -106.05 159.44
N THR A 405 78.62 -105.85 160.47
CA THR A 405 77.80 -106.92 161.05
C THR A 405 76.78 -107.47 160.05
N THR A 406 76.06 -106.64 159.29
CA THR A 406 75.05 -107.15 158.33
C THR A 406 75.65 -107.76 157.08
N ASP A 407 76.79 -107.27 156.60
CA ASP A 407 77.47 -107.87 155.44
C ASP A 407 78.11 -109.20 155.83
N MET A 408 78.77 -109.26 156.98
CA MET A 408 79.26 -110.51 157.58
C MET A 408 78.10 -111.46 157.89
N GLU A 409 76.94 -110.97 158.35
CA GLU A 409 75.75 -111.78 158.62
C GLU A 409 75.14 -112.35 157.32
N GLN A 410 75.12 -111.59 156.22
CA GLN A 410 74.70 -112.12 154.91
C GLN A 410 75.69 -113.15 154.37
N GLN A 411 77.00 -112.89 154.50
CA GLN A 411 78.04 -113.83 154.11
C GLN A 411 78.02 -115.11 154.98
N ILE A 412 77.74 -114.97 156.28
CA ILE A 412 77.51 -116.09 157.20
C ILE A 412 76.22 -116.81 156.84
N LYS A 413 75.09 -116.15 156.52
CA LYS A 413 73.85 -116.80 156.08
C LYS A 413 74.05 -117.60 154.79
N ALA A 414 74.76 -117.05 153.80
CA ALA A 414 75.13 -117.75 152.58
C ALA A 414 76.05 -118.96 152.86
N ASN A 415 77.04 -118.80 153.73
CA ASN A 415 77.90 -119.90 154.17
C ASN A 415 77.14 -120.94 155.01
N CYS A 416 76.17 -120.55 155.83
CA CYS A 416 75.31 -121.47 156.59
C CYS A 416 74.40 -122.27 155.66
N LEU A 417 73.85 -121.68 154.60
CA LEU A 417 73.12 -122.43 153.58
C LEU A 417 74.03 -123.40 152.82
N ARG A 418 75.25 -122.97 152.46
CA ARG A 418 76.25 -123.83 151.80
C ARG A 418 76.73 -124.96 152.71
N ILE A 419 76.98 -124.69 153.99
CA ILE A 419 77.31 -125.69 155.01
C ILE A 419 76.13 -126.63 155.22
N HIS A 420 74.90 -126.12 155.33
CA HIS A 420 73.71 -126.96 155.49
C HIS A 420 73.49 -127.91 154.32
N ILE A 421 73.71 -127.47 153.07
CA ILE A 421 73.68 -128.34 151.90
C ILE A 421 74.80 -129.39 151.98
N LEU A 422 76.04 -128.97 152.28
CA LEU A 422 77.17 -129.90 152.44
C LEU A 422 77.01 -130.86 153.63
N GLU A 423 76.25 -130.50 154.66
CA GLU A 423 75.86 -131.35 155.80
C GLU A 423 74.68 -132.25 155.45
N GLN A 424 73.74 -131.81 154.63
CA GLN A 424 72.65 -132.64 154.09
C GLN A 424 73.20 -133.70 153.13
N GLU A 425 74.20 -133.34 152.32
CA GLU A 425 74.98 -134.27 151.50
C GLU A 425 75.87 -135.16 152.37
N ASN A 426 76.65 -134.63 153.33
CA ASN A 426 77.47 -135.46 154.21
C ASN A 426 76.65 -136.41 155.09
N THR A 427 75.51 -136.01 155.63
CA THR A 427 74.63 -136.93 156.36
C THR A 427 73.97 -137.96 155.44
N THR A 428 73.85 -137.66 154.13
CA THR A 428 73.39 -138.63 153.13
C THR A 428 74.50 -139.60 152.71
N LEU A 429 75.74 -139.13 152.60
CA LEU A 429 76.96 -139.95 152.43
C LEU A 429 77.25 -140.79 153.68
N GLN A 430 76.99 -140.28 154.89
CA GLN A 430 77.09 -141.03 156.13
C GLN A 430 75.95 -142.06 156.26
N ARG A 431 74.73 -141.74 155.80
CA ARG A 431 73.63 -142.72 155.70
C ARG A 431 73.92 -143.82 154.67
N SER A 432 74.57 -143.51 153.54
CA SER A 432 75.00 -144.54 152.58
C SER A 432 76.20 -145.34 153.10
N LEU A 433 77.18 -144.71 153.75
CA LEU A 433 78.29 -145.39 154.42
C LEU A 433 77.82 -146.30 155.57
N LEU A 434 76.83 -145.88 156.37
CA LEU A 434 76.21 -146.74 157.39
C LEU A 434 75.53 -147.96 156.74
N LYS A 435 74.73 -147.76 155.70
CA LYS A 435 74.11 -148.88 154.96
C LYS A 435 75.12 -149.79 154.26
N VAL A 436 76.29 -149.27 153.84
CA VAL A 436 77.41 -150.08 153.33
C VAL A 436 78.12 -150.83 154.47
N LYS A 437 78.20 -150.25 155.67
CA LYS A 437 78.79 -150.87 156.86
C LYS A 437 77.89 -151.98 157.43
N GLU A 438 76.58 -151.81 157.41
CA GLU A 438 75.59 -152.84 157.76
C GLU A 438 75.62 -154.01 156.75
N ARG A 439 75.79 -153.70 155.45
CA ARG A 439 76.08 -154.69 154.39
C ARG A 439 77.40 -155.46 154.56
N THR A 440 78.23 -155.13 155.56
CA THR A 440 79.42 -155.93 155.91
C THR A 440 79.23 -156.86 157.11
N GLN A 441 78.03 -156.96 157.72
CA GLN A 441 77.76 -157.97 158.77
C GLN A 441 76.45 -158.77 158.61
N THR A 442 75.31 -158.21 158.20
CA THR A 442 74.06 -159.01 158.03
C THR A 442 73.07 -158.49 156.97
N ASN A 443 72.65 -159.42 156.10
CA ASN A 443 71.36 -159.52 155.38
C ASN A 443 71.02 -158.58 154.19
N GLU A 444 70.09 -159.11 153.38
CA GLU A 444 69.50 -158.74 152.07
C GLU A 444 68.49 -157.55 152.10
N PRO A 445 67.77 -157.17 150.99
CA PRO A 445 68.14 -156.93 149.57
C PRO A 445 67.47 -155.66 148.92
N GLN A 446 67.50 -155.56 147.57
CA GLN A 446 66.46 -155.01 146.63
C GLN A 446 66.18 -153.48 146.36
N ASN A 447 65.94 -153.19 145.05
CA ASN A 447 64.87 -152.35 144.40
C ASN A 447 64.84 -150.77 144.43
N ILE A 448 64.18 -150.00 143.50
CA ILE A 448 63.83 -150.08 142.03
C ILE A 448 63.11 -148.78 141.46
N TRP A 449 63.06 -148.53 140.12
CA TRP A 449 62.09 -147.67 139.28
C TRP A 449 62.06 -146.10 139.30
N ASN A 450 61.23 -145.31 138.51
CA ASN A 450 60.91 -145.19 137.04
C ASN A 450 59.81 -144.10 136.65
N ASP A 451 59.98 -143.34 135.53
CA ASP A 451 59.01 -142.83 134.46
C ASP A 451 57.82 -141.79 134.68
N TRP A 452 57.26 -141.21 133.56
CA TRP A 452 55.90 -140.61 133.24
C TRP A 452 55.70 -139.17 132.58
N ARG A 453 54.43 -138.70 132.33
CA ARG A 453 53.90 -138.02 131.08
C ARG A 453 52.83 -136.87 131.27
N GLY A 454 52.53 -135.98 130.27
CA GLY A 454 51.41 -134.96 130.25
C GLY A 454 51.04 -134.29 128.88
N ALA A 455 49.97 -133.44 128.78
CA ALA A 455 49.42 -132.80 127.52
C ALA A 455 48.46 -131.54 127.69
N GLU A 456 47.97 -130.92 126.57
CA GLU A 456 46.77 -130.00 126.33
C GLU A 456 46.90 -128.48 125.90
N GLU A 457 46.08 -128.09 124.88
CA GLU A 457 45.44 -126.80 124.37
C GLU A 457 46.20 -125.45 123.96
N CYS A 458 45.47 -124.38 123.52
CA CYS A 458 45.84 -123.28 122.54
C CYS A 458 45.44 -121.81 123.00
N PRO A 459 45.02 -120.71 122.25
CA PRO A 459 44.79 -120.36 120.80
C PRO A 459 45.08 -118.88 120.23
N THR A 460 44.81 -118.63 118.92
CA THR A 460 44.36 -117.37 118.17
C THR A 460 45.24 -116.12 117.73
N SER A 461 45.16 -115.78 116.41
CA SER A 461 44.92 -114.44 115.73
C SER A 461 45.94 -113.68 114.79
N ALA A 462 45.67 -113.71 113.46
CA ALA A 462 45.61 -112.67 112.37
C ALA A 462 46.72 -111.64 111.90
N ILE A 463 46.67 -111.30 110.57
CA ILE A 463 47.07 -110.05 109.82
C ILE A 463 48.56 -109.82 109.33
N GLN A 464 48.95 -109.05 108.27
CA GLN A 464 48.48 -108.84 106.85
C GLN A 464 49.43 -107.91 105.97
N GLU A 465 49.88 -108.35 104.76
CA GLU A 465 50.35 -107.58 103.54
C GLU A 465 51.55 -106.54 103.62
N ARG A 466 52.19 -105.95 102.57
CA ARG A 466 52.19 -105.99 101.05
C ARG A 466 53.47 -105.38 100.41
N LEU A 467 53.76 -105.63 99.11
CA LEU A 467 54.57 -104.74 98.21
C LEU A 467 54.47 -105.06 96.66
N VAL A 468 53.75 -104.23 95.88
CA VAL A 468 54.08 -103.43 94.63
C VAL A 468 55.30 -103.86 93.72
N PRO A 469 55.41 -103.64 92.35
CA PRO A 469 54.66 -102.79 91.35
C PRO A 469 54.38 -103.30 89.87
N ARG A 470 53.62 -102.48 89.09
CA ARG A 470 53.84 -101.97 87.68
C ARG A 470 53.18 -102.58 86.38
N GLY A 471 52.52 -101.68 85.61
CA GLY A 471 52.22 -101.72 84.15
C GLY A 471 50.77 -102.09 83.76
N SER A 472 49.91 -101.34 83.02
CA SER A 472 49.95 -100.42 81.84
C SER A 472 49.96 -101.11 80.47
N ASP A 473 49.15 -100.81 79.44
CA ASP A 473 47.91 -99.99 79.27
C ASP A 473 47.22 -100.38 77.94
N GLU A 474 45.94 -100.03 77.71
CA GLU A 474 45.14 -100.53 76.55
C GLU A 474 44.68 -99.50 75.47
N ALA A 475 44.40 -100.08 74.29
CA ALA A 475 44.09 -99.56 72.95
C ALA A 475 42.97 -98.51 72.75
N LEU A 476 43.11 -97.68 71.69
CA LEU A 476 42.29 -97.64 70.43
C LEU A 476 42.54 -96.29 69.68
N GLN A 477 43.13 -96.24 68.47
CA GLN A 477 42.52 -96.40 67.11
C GLN A 477 41.48 -95.31 66.71
N ARG A 478 41.52 -94.65 65.52
CA ARG A 478 42.12 -94.97 64.20
C ARG A 478 42.65 -93.76 63.37
N TYR A 479 43.47 -94.10 62.36
CA TYR A 479 43.92 -93.37 61.14
C TYR A 479 42.82 -92.60 60.38
N ARG A 480 43.06 -91.54 59.56
CA ARG A 480 44.25 -90.83 58.99
C ARG A 480 44.98 -91.42 57.75
N THR A 481 44.74 -90.82 56.58
CA THR A 481 45.61 -90.76 55.36
C THR A 481 45.48 -89.34 54.76
N ASN A 482 46.56 -88.56 54.62
CA ASN A 482 47.47 -88.40 53.44
C ASN A 482 46.77 -87.88 52.16
N ARG A 483 47.15 -86.80 51.44
CA ARG A 483 48.33 -85.86 51.32
C ARG A 483 48.93 -85.95 49.88
N LYS A 484 49.35 -84.78 49.32
CA LYS A 484 49.82 -84.47 47.93
C LYS A 484 48.70 -83.91 47.03
N GLU A 485 48.90 -83.03 46.04
CA GLU A 485 50.01 -82.12 45.62
C GLU A 485 49.36 -80.99 44.76
N ALA A 486 49.65 -79.70 44.96
CA ALA A 486 50.72 -78.85 44.39
C ALA A 486 50.46 -78.27 42.96
N GLY A 487 50.76 -76.97 42.75
CA GLY A 487 50.43 -76.19 41.52
C GLY A 487 49.05 -75.48 41.64
N GLY A 488 48.79 -74.30 41.06
CA GLY A 488 49.49 -73.54 40.01
C GLY A 488 48.90 -73.87 38.62
N GLU A 489 48.45 -72.93 37.78
CA GLU A 489 48.45 -71.45 37.85
C GLU A 489 47.38 -70.88 36.87
N ARG A 490 46.89 -69.65 37.12
CA ARG A 490 46.24 -68.66 36.22
C ARG A 490 45.13 -69.01 35.20
N ASP A 491 44.18 -68.05 35.11
CA ASP A 491 43.46 -67.54 33.93
C ASP A 491 42.25 -68.28 33.26
N LEU A 492 41.11 -67.56 33.35
CA LEU A 492 40.11 -67.26 32.30
C LEU A 492 38.95 -68.23 31.94
N LYS A 493 37.80 -67.57 31.72
CA LYS A 493 36.57 -67.98 30.99
C LYS A 493 35.62 -69.03 31.60
N SER A 494 34.58 -68.53 32.24
CA SER A 494 33.20 -68.90 31.87
C SER A 494 32.86 -68.29 30.48
N VAL A 495 31.88 -68.72 29.70
CA VAL A 495 31.23 -70.01 29.37
C VAL A 495 30.04 -69.61 28.48
N ALA A 496 29.94 -70.17 27.28
CA ALA A 496 28.75 -70.10 26.43
C ALA A 496 27.80 -71.29 26.81
N THR A 497 26.57 -71.48 26.32
CA THR A 497 25.95 -71.14 25.02
C THR A 497 24.41 -71.31 25.15
N GLU A 498 23.66 -71.23 24.03
CA GLU A 498 22.27 -71.75 23.84
C GLU A 498 21.11 -70.91 24.47
N ASP A 499 19.86 -70.91 23.94
CA ASP A 499 19.31 -71.65 22.79
C ASP A 499 18.31 -70.85 21.88
N ARG A 500 18.20 -71.32 20.62
CA ARG A 500 17.12 -71.30 19.60
C ARG A 500 15.94 -70.27 19.49
N MET A 501 15.77 -69.80 18.24
CA MET A 501 14.53 -69.81 17.39
C MET A 501 13.33 -68.88 17.76
N SER A 502 12.47 -68.38 16.83
CA SER A 502 12.32 -68.55 15.36
C SER A 502 11.50 -67.40 14.71
N ALA A 503 11.50 -67.30 13.37
CA ALA A 503 10.66 -66.44 12.50
C ALA A 503 10.90 -64.89 12.63
N SER A 504 10.64 -64.00 11.65
CA SER A 504 10.31 -64.04 10.20
C SER A 504 10.36 -62.59 9.63
N SER A 505 10.34 -62.25 8.32
CA SER A 505 10.79 -62.89 7.05
C SER A 505 10.70 -61.84 5.90
N LEU A 506 11.50 -62.01 4.83
CA LEU A 506 11.48 -61.26 3.53
C LEU A 506 11.97 -59.78 3.58
N SER A 507 12.92 -59.28 2.76
CA SER A 507 13.08 -59.19 1.28
C SER A 507 12.33 -58.00 0.65
N SER A 508 12.85 -57.24 -0.34
CA SER A 508 14.21 -57.12 -0.95
C SER A 508 14.18 -55.99 -2.03
N VAL A 509 15.26 -55.84 -2.81
CA VAL A 509 15.41 -55.17 -4.12
C VAL A 509 15.57 -53.65 -4.17
N GLN A 510 16.77 -53.26 -4.56
CA GLN A 510 17.17 -51.99 -5.18
C GLN A 510 16.89 -52.04 -6.69
N LEU A 511 16.30 -51.00 -7.30
CA LEU A 511 16.20 -50.86 -8.76
C LEU A 511 16.49 -49.44 -9.25
N HIS A 512 17.04 -49.38 -10.46
CA HIS A 512 17.43 -48.17 -11.19
C HIS A 512 16.82 -48.23 -12.59
N PHE A 513 16.17 -47.16 -13.06
CA PHE A 513 15.75 -47.04 -14.46
C PHE A 513 15.65 -45.58 -14.93
N GLN A 514 15.57 -45.41 -16.25
CA GLN A 514 15.78 -44.17 -17.00
C GLN A 514 14.62 -43.96 -18.00
N THR A 515 14.57 -42.78 -18.67
CA THR A 515 13.64 -42.42 -19.79
C THR A 515 12.20 -42.13 -19.30
N LEU A 516 11.47 -41.09 -19.76
CA LEU A 516 11.21 -40.64 -21.14
C LEU A 516 10.96 -39.12 -21.28
N GLN A 517 10.99 -38.62 -22.52
CA GLN A 517 10.52 -37.28 -22.92
C GLN A 517 9.03 -37.30 -23.32
N LEU A 518 8.35 -36.16 -23.23
CA LEU A 518 7.14 -35.88 -24.02
C LEU A 518 7.01 -34.36 -24.30
N ARG A 519 6.67 -34.02 -25.55
CA ARG A 519 6.36 -32.65 -25.99
C ARG A 519 4.86 -32.38 -25.84
N SER A 520 4.49 -31.14 -25.56
CA SER A 520 3.23 -30.54 -26.05
C SER A 520 3.44 -29.06 -26.39
N SER A 521 2.65 -28.54 -27.32
CA SER A 521 2.82 -27.22 -27.92
C SER A 521 1.56 -26.79 -28.66
N SER A 522 1.38 -25.47 -28.88
CA SER A 522 0.18 -24.86 -29.48
C SER A 522 -1.03 -24.84 -28.53
N ALA A 523 -2.03 -23.96 -28.70
CA ALA A 523 -2.25 -23.00 -29.79
C ALA A 523 -2.79 -21.64 -29.28
N LYS A 524 -2.60 -20.59 -30.10
CA LYS A 524 -3.50 -19.43 -30.11
C LYS A 524 -4.62 -19.70 -31.12
N THR A 525 -5.86 -19.36 -30.77
CA THR A 525 -6.94 -19.15 -31.73
C THR A 525 -7.50 -17.74 -31.56
N SER A 526 -7.91 -17.14 -32.67
CA SER A 526 -8.62 -15.86 -32.69
C SER A 526 -9.79 -16.00 -33.64
N GLU A 527 -11.00 -15.64 -33.22
CA GLU A 527 -12.17 -15.59 -34.09
C GLU A 527 -12.90 -14.26 -33.98
N LYS A 528 -13.50 -13.85 -35.10
CA LYS A 528 -14.31 -12.64 -35.23
C LYS A 528 -15.72 -13.06 -35.67
N SER A 529 -16.74 -12.61 -34.97
CA SER A 529 -18.08 -12.48 -35.55
C SER A 529 -18.93 -11.42 -34.83
N THR A 530 -19.20 -10.36 -35.59
CA THR A 530 -20.44 -9.56 -35.69
C THR A 530 -21.47 -9.60 -34.54
N LEU A 531 -21.63 -8.43 -33.90
CA LEU A 531 -22.87 -7.63 -33.65
C LEU A 531 -24.26 -8.25 -33.96
N PRO A 532 -25.38 -7.77 -33.33
CA PRO A 532 -25.55 -6.43 -32.71
C PRO A 532 -26.31 -6.37 -31.36
N PHE A 533 -26.38 -5.17 -30.73
CA PHE A 533 -27.63 -4.58 -30.22
C PHE A 533 -27.52 -3.07 -29.87
N HIS A 534 -28.63 -2.45 -29.48
CA HIS A 534 -28.93 -1.01 -29.53
C HIS A 534 -28.12 -0.04 -28.64
N SER A 535 -28.06 1.23 -29.08
CA SER A 535 -28.56 2.36 -28.28
C SER A 535 -29.01 3.55 -29.15
N ARG A 536 -29.97 4.35 -28.65
CA ARG A 536 -30.53 5.54 -29.33
C ARG A 536 -29.78 6.82 -28.94
N PRO A 537 -29.69 7.81 -29.85
CA PRO A 537 -29.74 9.23 -29.49
C PRO A 537 -31.12 9.82 -29.80
N LEU A 538 -31.60 10.78 -29.00
CA LEU A 538 -32.90 11.42 -29.19
C LEU A 538 -32.84 12.90 -28.75
N LYS A 539 -32.75 13.82 -29.73
CA LYS A 539 -33.21 15.23 -29.71
C LYS A 539 -32.59 16.03 -30.87
N GLN A 540 -33.42 16.41 -31.85
CA GLN A 540 -33.34 17.73 -32.47
C GLN A 540 -34.76 18.28 -32.55
N ARG A 541 -34.95 19.52 -32.07
CA ARG A 541 -36.23 20.21 -32.07
C ARG A 541 -36.01 21.57 -32.72
N ARG A 542 -36.47 21.73 -33.97
CA ARG A 542 -36.44 23.03 -34.65
C ARG A 542 -37.36 24.02 -33.91
N LYS A 543 -36.93 25.27 -33.89
CA LYS A 543 -37.78 26.45 -34.04
C LYS A 543 -37.52 27.01 -35.43
#